data_AF-A0A7S4WAM8-F1
#
_entry.id   AF-A0A7S4WAM8-F1
#
_cell.length_a   1.000
_cell.length_b   1.000
_cell.length_c   1.000
_cell.angle_alpha   90.00
_cell.angle_beta   90.00
_cell.angle_gamma   90.00
#
_symmetry.space_group_name_H-M   'P 1'
#
loop_
_entity.id
_entity.type
_entity.pdbx_description
1 polymer ?
#
loop_
_entity_poly.entity_id
_entity_poly.type
_entity_poly.pdbx_seq_one_letter_code
_entity_poly.pdbx_strand_id
1 'polypeptide(L)'
;MGTPIHLTIIGIYLAIEIAFCIVYYIYILPRANRQNKPSPYRDYGNDRLRLLRRILGRLKRTSKSNGKPYVDTVNELILGWFHRLDSAEELKSPLLKKVSSLSSSNSSFSTEGEGGPTNVRRRKRIWEQNDYAREMCYQNDQYNASVHVSSDDEGEEKKGIDPNDTGAPLETHPVLMKDNLDDFLCWAFFSKSPSDMLPLEQLELSRLYREVEAHLGFTFKSGRNHQIEAKRLTLEDVNALHRPLLVYIAVGFLRGIASVALWAMGFRRYSSINGPAYWHRPSANDSCGSHSPLLFFHGISPGGYVMYLPMVLWGLCNDGRAAFLFENNPISCRPSFHADTEHHTVQVVVDAVNQHIGSNENVTICGHSFGSCPMTWLIRSPEFISRIQQIVLLDPVTIVLHEPDVIDNFIYGKRASNNSIGSAVIRLAASSELF
;
A
#
# COMPACT_ATOMS: atom_id res chain seq x y z
N MET A 1 43.54 -33.83 -26.67
CA MET A 1 43.31 -32.96 -25.50
C MET A 1 42.40 -31.81 -25.93
N GLY A 2 41.09 -32.01 -25.92
CA GLY A 2 40.14 -30.91 -26.10
C GLY A 2 39.66 -30.52 -24.70
N THR A 3 39.97 -29.31 -24.25
CA THR A 3 39.22 -28.72 -23.14
C THR A 3 37.75 -28.75 -23.54
N PRO A 4 36.86 -29.40 -22.77
CA PRO A 4 35.47 -29.53 -23.18
C PRO A 4 34.87 -28.13 -23.23
N ILE A 5 34.36 -27.74 -24.40
CA ILE A 5 33.75 -26.43 -24.71
C ILE A 5 32.83 -25.93 -23.59
N HIS A 6 32.17 -26.85 -22.88
CA HIS A 6 31.36 -26.59 -21.70
C HIS A 6 32.10 -25.86 -20.56
N LEU A 7 33.35 -26.23 -20.25
CA LEU A 7 34.14 -25.54 -19.21
C LEU A 7 34.46 -24.10 -19.61
N THR A 8 34.71 -23.86 -20.91
CA THR A 8 34.93 -22.50 -21.43
C THR A 8 33.67 -21.65 -21.33
N ILE A 9 32.50 -22.21 -21.70
CA ILE A 9 31.21 -21.52 -21.60
C ILE A 9 30.87 -21.20 -20.13
N ILE A 10 31.07 -22.16 -19.22
CA ILE A 10 30.86 -21.95 -17.78
C ILE A 10 31.81 -20.87 -17.26
N GLY A 11 33.08 -20.89 -17.65
CA GLY A 11 34.06 -19.87 -17.27
C GLY A 11 33.66 -18.47 -17.73
N ILE A 12 33.17 -18.33 -18.97
CA ILE A 12 32.67 -17.05 -19.50
C ILE A 12 31.43 -16.59 -18.72
N TYR A 13 30.46 -17.48 -18.47
CA TYR A 13 29.27 -17.15 -17.70
C TYR A 13 29.64 -16.67 -16.28
N LEU A 14 30.52 -17.38 -15.58
CA LEU A 14 30.98 -16.99 -14.25
C LEU A 14 31.68 -15.63 -14.25
N ALA A 15 32.49 -15.34 -15.27
CA ALA A 15 33.13 -14.03 -15.41
C ALA A 15 32.09 -12.90 -15.60
N ILE A 16 31.07 -13.13 -16.44
CA ILE A 16 29.96 -12.18 -16.64
C ILE A 16 29.15 -12.00 -15.36
N GLU A 17 28.85 -13.08 -14.65
CA GLU A 17 28.08 -13.05 -13.40
C GLU A 17 28.85 -12.31 -12.29
N ILE A 18 30.16 -12.51 -12.17
CA ILE A 18 31.01 -11.75 -11.25
C ILE A 18 30.97 -10.26 -11.60
N ALA A 19 31.12 -9.91 -12.88
CA ALA A 19 31.02 -8.52 -13.32
C ALA A 19 29.64 -7.91 -13.00
N PHE A 20 28.56 -8.66 -13.23
CA PHE A 20 27.21 -8.23 -12.89
C PHE A 20 27.01 -8.06 -11.39
N CYS A 21 27.52 -8.98 -10.57
CA CYS A 21 27.49 -8.88 -9.10
C CYS A 21 28.22 -7.61 -8.62
N ILE A 22 29.38 -7.28 -9.19
CA ILE A 22 30.08 -6.02 -8.90
C ILE A 22 29.21 -4.81 -9.27
N VAL A 23 28.61 -4.80 -10.46
CA VAL A 23 27.70 -3.72 -10.88
C VAL A 23 26.48 -3.63 -9.95
N TYR A 24 25.96 -4.77 -9.49
CA TYR A 24 24.80 -4.83 -8.60
C TYR A 24 25.08 -4.09 -7.28
N TYR A 25 26.15 -4.47 -6.58
CA TYR A 25 26.47 -3.87 -5.28
C TYR A 25 27.04 -2.45 -5.36
N ILE A 26 27.74 -2.09 -6.44
CA ILE A 26 28.37 -0.76 -6.58
C ILE A 26 27.40 0.28 -7.17
N TYR A 27 26.48 -0.13 -8.05
CA TYR A 27 25.64 0.81 -8.79
C TYR A 27 24.14 0.61 -8.55
N ILE A 28 23.64 -0.62 -8.66
CA ILE A 28 22.21 -0.92 -8.60
C ILE A 28 21.68 -0.71 -7.18
N LEU A 29 22.30 -1.35 -6.18
CA LEU A 29 21.86 -1.29 -4.79
C LEU A 29 21.94 0.13 -4.19
N PRO A 30 23.03 0.90 -4.35
CA PRO A 30 23.08 2.29 -3.87
C PRO A 30 22.06 3.19 -4.55
N ARG A 31 21.71 2.91 -5.81
CA ARG A 31 20.66 3.67 -6.52
C ARG A 31 19.27 3.33 -6.02
N ALA A 32 19.01 2.06 -5.67
CA ALA A 32 17.77 1.63 -5.04
C ALA A 32 17.58 2.30 -3.66
N ASN A 33 18.64 2.35 -2.84
CA ASN A 33 18.61 2.99 -1.52
C ASN A 33 18.61 4.53 -1.57
N ARG A 34 18.55 5.15 -2.76
CA ARG A 34 18.51 6.61 -2.86
C ARG A 34 17.14 7.11 -2.40
N GLN A 35 17.12 7.81 -1.28
CA GLN A 35 15.90 8.42 -0.77
C GLN A 35 15.29 9.41 -1.77
N ASN A 36 14.00 9.21 -2.05
CA ASN A 36 13.20 10.12 -2.84
C ASN A 36 12.49 11.12 -1.91
N LYS A 37 12.26 12.33 -2.41
CA LYS A 37 11.44 13.29 -1.66
C LYS A 37 10.04 12.72 -1.49
N PRO A 38 9.42 12.84 -0.30
CA PRO A 38 8.08 12.35 -0.10
C PRO A 38 7.11 13.06 -1.02
N SER A 39 6.14 12.31 -1.54
CA SER A 39 5.02 12.91 -2.26
C SER A 39 4.17 13.71 -1.28
N PRO A 40 3.63 14.87 -1.68
CA PRO A 40 2.76 15.65 -0.80
C PRO A 40 1.49 14.86 -0.45
N TYR A 41 0.99 15.01 0.77
CA TYR A 41 -0.29 14.42 1.18
C TYR A 41 -1.45 15.09 0.44
N ARG A 42 -2.01 14.38 -0.53
CA ARG A 42 -3.04 14.89 -1.44
C ARG A 42 -4.28 15.45 -0.74
N ASP A 43 -4.82 14.71 0.23
CA ASP A 43 -6.11 15.03 0.88
C ASP A 43 -5.95 15.87 2.15
N TYR A 44 -4.73 16.02 2.67
CA TYR A 44 -4.49 16.62 3.99
C TYR A 44 -3.47 17.76 3.97
N GLY A 45 -2.74 17.98 2.88
CA GLY A 45 -1.76 19.06 2.76
C GLY A 45 -0.83 19.12 3.98
N ASN A 46 -0.96 20.19 4.76
CA ASN A 46 -0.20 20.43 5.99
C ASN A 46 -0.98 20.12 7.29
N ASP A 47 -2.16 19.49 7.22
CA ASP A 47 -3.01 19.13 8.37
C ASP A 47 -2.94 17.62 8.64
N ARG A 48 -1.77 17.15 9.12
CA ARG A 48 -1.54 15.73 9.42
C ARG A 48 -2.35 15.26 10.62
N LEU A 49 -2.72 16.18 11.50
CA LEU A 49 -3.57 15.90 12.65
C LEU A 49 -4.95 15.41 12.21
N ARG A 50 -5.53 16.02 11.17
CA ARG A 50 -6.79 15.56 10.59
C ARG A 50 -6.70 14.13 10.04
N LEU A 51 -5.57 13.78 9.41
CA LEU A 51 -5.31 12.41 8.95
C LEU A 51 -5.30 11.42 10.14
N LEU A 52 -4.55 11.72 11.20
CA LEU A 52 -4.49 10.90 12.41
C LEU A 52 -5.89 10.71 13.03
N ARG A 53 -6.65 11.80 13.19
CA ARG A 53 -8.03 11.73 13.71
C ARG A 53 -8.94 10.85 12.87
N ARG A 54 -8.79 10.89 11.54
CA ARG A 54 -9.57 10.04 10.64
C ARG A 54 -9.18 8.56 10.78
N ILE A 55 -7.90 8.26 10.97
CA ILE A 55 -7.42 6.90 11.25
C ILE A 55 -8.01 6.40 12.58
N LEU A 56 -7.85 7.17 13.66
CA LEU A 56 -8.40 6.84 14.98
C LEU A 56 -9.93 6.67 14.95
N GLY A 57 -10.65 7.56 14.26
CA GLY A 57 -12.09 7.47 14.07
C GLY A 57 -12.54 6.25 13.25
N ARG A 58 -11.69 5.72 12.36
CA ARG A 58 -11.93 4.43 11.69
C ARG A 58 -11.72 3.27 12.67
N LEU A 59 -10.63 3.28 13.44
CA LEU A 59 -10.36 2.25 14.44
C LEU A 59 -11.46 2.17 15.50
N LYS A 60 -12.03 3.30 15.92
CA LYS A 60 -13.18 3.33 16.83
C LYS A 60 -14.40 2.59 16.28
N ARG A 61 -14.67 2.75 14.99
CA ARG A 61 -15.76 2.03 14.30
C ARG A 61 -15.46 0.55 14.15
N THR A 62 -14.23 0.20 13.77
CA THR A 62 -13.78 -1.20 13.65
C THR A 62 -13.81 -1.93 14.99
N SER A 63 -13.30 -1.31 16.05
CA SER A 63 -13.36 -1.81 17.44
C SER A 63 -14.79 -2.13 17.86
N LYS A 64 -15.74 -1.21 17.60
CA LYS A 64 -17.16 -1.42 17.88
C LYS A 64 -17.74 -2.60 17.09
N SER A 65 -17.37 -2.73 15.82
CA SER A 65 -17.83 -3.84 14.96
C SER A 65 -17.29 -5.20 15.40
N ASN A 66 -16.05 -5.24 15.91
CA ASN A 66 -15.37 -6.47 16.28
C ASN A 66 -15.55 -6.84 17.76
N GLY A 67 -16.24 -6.02 18.55
CA GLY A 67 -16.44 -6.24 19.99
C GLY A 67 -15.16 -6.12 20.82
N LYS A 68 -14.11 -5.48 20.29
CA LYS A 68 -12.82 -5.32 20.96
C LYS A 68 -12.73 -3.95 21.63
N PRO A 69 -12.10 -3.80 22.81
CA PRO A 69 -11.88 -2.49 23.41
C PRO A 69 -11.12 -1.55 22.46
N TYR A 70 -11.56 -0.30 22.39
CA TYR A 70 -11.00 0.69 21.47
C TYR A 70 -9.53 0.97 21.76
N VAL A 71 -9.19 1.20 23.03
CA VAL A 71 -7.81 1.45 23.48
C VAL A 71 -6.88 0.31 23.08
N ASP A 72 -7.30 -0.94 23.28
CA ASP A 72 -6.52 -2.12 22.88
C ASP A 72 -6.31 -2.17 21.37
N THR A 73 -7.33 -1.80 20.59
CA THR A 73 -7.26 -1.78 19.12
C THR A 73 -6.26 -0.73 18.62
N VAL A 74 -6.26 0.46 19.20
CA VAL A 74 -5.29 1.52 18.88
C VAL A 74 -3.89 1.11 19.31
N ASN A 75 -3.76 0.56 20.51
CA ASN A 75 -2.48 0.13 21.06
C ASN A 75 -1.84 -0.98 20.20
N GLU A 76 -2.62 -1.98 19.81
CA GLU A 76 -2.14 -3.05 18.95
C GLU A 76 -1.72 -2.57 17.56
N LEU A 77 -2.49 -1.66 16.95
CA LEU A 77 -2.09 -1.09 15.66
C LEU A 77 -0.73 -0.41 15.79
N ILE A 78 -0.56 0.47 16.78
CA ILE A 78 0.69 1.20 16.98
C ILE A 78 1.83 0.22 17.26
N LEU A 79 1.66 -0.73 18.18
CA LEU A 79 2.68 -1.71 18.52
C LEU A 79 3.04 -2.63 17.35
N GLY A 80 2.08 -2.93 16.47
CA GLY A 80 2.32 -3.69 15.25
C GLY A 80 3.33 -3.03 14.31
N TRP A 81 3.52 -1.71 14.39
CA TRP A 81 4.55 -1.00 13.61
C TRP A 81 5.96 -1.07 14.18
N PHE A 82 6.19 -1.89 15.22
CA PHE A 82 7.50 -2.10 15.83
C PHE A 82 7.92 -3.57 15.76
N HIS A 83 9.20 -3.84 15.55
CA HIS A 83 9.78 -5.19 15.71
C HIS A 83 10.69 -5.25 16.93
N ARG A 84 10.82 -6.46 17.52
CA ARG A 84 11.79 -6.72 18.59
C ARG A 84 13.16 -7.09 18.03
N LEU A 85 14.21 -6.58 18.65
CA LEU A 85 15.59 -6.83 18.22
C LEU A 85 16.18 -8.14 18.79
N ASP A 86 15.75 -8.56 19.99
CA ASP A 86 16.40 -9.66 20.73
C ASP A 86 15.75 -11.06 20.61
N SER A 87 14.60 -11.20 19.95
CA SER A 87 14.00 -12.51 19.64
C SER A 87 12.88 -12.38 18.61
N ALA A 88 12.77 -13.38 17.73
CA ALA A 88 11.77 -13.48 16.67
C ALA A 88 10.35 -13.79 17.19
N GLU A 89 9.84 -12.99 18.12
CA GLU A 89 8.43 -13.07 18.57
C GLU A 89 7.72 -11.72 18.47
N GLU A 90 6.52 -11.76 17.91
CA GLU A 90 5.58 -10.64 17.77
C GLU A 90 5.22 -10.03 19.12
N LEU A 91 5.10 -8.69 19.12
CA LEU A 91 4.77 -7.91 20.30
C LEU A 91 3.26 -8.04 20.61
N LYS A 92 2.86 -9.09 21.32
CA LYS A 92 1.48 -9.21 21.81
C LYS A 92 1.24 -8.24 22.97
N SER A 93 0.13 -7.49 22.89
CA SER A 93 -0.31 -6.51 23.88
C SER A 93 -0.25 -7.07 25.32
N PRO A 94 0.49 -6.43 26.25
CA PRO A 94 0.49 -6.80 27.67
C PRO A 94 -0.89 -6.63 28.33
N LEU A 95 -1.79 -5.86 27.72
CA LEU A 95 -3.12 -5.54 28.27
C LEU A 95 -4.02 -6.79 28.38
N LEU A 96 -3.75 -7.84 27.58
CA LEU A 96 -4.45 -9.12 27.67
C LEU A 96 -4.13 -9.92 28.95
N LYS A 97 -2.96 -9.70 29.60
CA LYS A 97 -2.60 -10.44 30.82
C LYS A 97 -3.28 -9.90 32.08
N LYS A 98 -3.66 -8.62 32.11
CA LYS A 98 -4.29 -7.98 33.28
C LYS A 98 -5.80 -8.27 33.37
N VAL A 99 -6.45 -8.67 32.27
CA VAL A 99 -7.88 -9.07 32.24
C VAL A 99 -8.07 -10.56 32.55
N SER A 100 -7.11 -11.42 32.18
CA SER A 100 -7.17 -12.85 32.51
C SER A 100 -6.96 -13.14 34.00
N SER A 101 -6.26 -12.27 34.73
CA SER A 101 -6.05 -12.43 36.19
C SER A 101 -7.22 -11.93 37.05
N LEU A 102 -8.22 -11.27 36.44
CA LEU A 102 -9.44 -10.79 37.12
C LEU A 102 -10.69 -11.60 36.75
N SER A 103 -10.58 -12.57 35.83
CA SER A 103 -11.69 -13.44 35.41
C SER A 103 -11.53 -14.90 35.86
N SER A 104 -10.44 -15.27 36.53
CA SER A 104 -10.28 -16.59 37.16
C SER A 104 -10.90 -16.64 38.56
N SER A 105 -12.22 -16.42 38.65
CA SER A 105 -13.03 -17.02 39.70
C SER A 105 -14.41 -17.37 39.14
N ASN A 106 -14.72 -18.67 39.21
CA ASN A 106 -16.02 -19.30 38.94
C ASN A 106 -16.44 -19.43 37.46
N SER A 107 -16.16 -20.59 36.86
CA SER A 107 -17.13 -21.71 36.83
C SER A 107 -16.74 -22.74 35.77
N SER A 108 -16.65 -23.98 36.24
CA SER A 108 -16.50 -25.21 35.47
C SER A 108 -17.79 -25.56 34.72
N PHE A 109 -17.73 -25.79 33.41
CA PHE A 109 -18.68 -26.71 32.76
C PHE A 109 -18.10 -27.33 31.49
N SER A 110 -18.48 -28.58 31.30
CA SER A 110 -17.89 -29.64 30.48
C SER A 110 -18.35 -29.68 29.02
N THR A 111 -17.60 -30.49 28.28
CA THR A 111 -17.60 -30.92 26.87
C THR A 111 -18.88 -31.53 26.30
N GLU A 112 -18.83 -31.71 24.96
CA GLU A 112 -19.67 -32.51 24.03
C GLU A 112 -20.70 -31.67 23.24
N GLY A 113 -20.92 -31.80 21.94
CA GLY A 113 -20.43 -32.67 20.86
C GLY A 113 -21.22 -32.34 19.56
N GLU A 114 -20.73 -32.80 18.41
CA GLU A 114 -21.43 -33.02 17.10
C GLU A 114 -22.09 -31.79 16.41
N GLY A 115 -22.01 -31.53 15.10
CA GLY A 115 -22.01 -32.39 13.91
C GLY A 115 -23.22 -32.00 13.03
N GLY A 116 -23.01 -31.25 11.94
CA GLY A 116 -23.98 -31.16 10.82
C GLY A 116 -24.32 -29.75 10.27
N PRO A 117 -24.61 -29.62 8.95
CA PRO A 117 -24.50 -28.37 8.21
C PRO A 117 -25.85 -27.65 8.02
N THR A 118 -25.88 -26.31 8.07
CA THR A 118 -27.08 -25.55 7.69
C THR A 118 -26.79 -24.27 6.90
N ASN A 119 -27.22 -24.30 5.64
CA ASN A 119 -27.95 -23.26 4.91
C ASN A 119 -27.42 -21.80 4.96
N VAL A 120 -26.60 -21.45 3.96
CA VAL A 120 -26.31 -20.05 3.60
C VAL A 120 -27.56 -19.43 2.96
N ARG A 121 -28.31 -18.70 3.77
CA ARG A 121 -29.47 -17.89 3.35
C ARG A 121 -28.95 -16.64 2.63
N ARG A 122 -29.13 -16.61 1.30
CA ARG A 122 -28.83 -15.49 0.40
C ARG A 122 -29.63 -14.24 0.82
N ARG A 123 -29.00 -13.27 1.50
CA ARG A 123 -29.58 -11.94 1.74
C ARG A 123 -29.08 -10.97 0.66
N LYS A 124 -30.00 -10.66 -0.27
CA LYS A 124 -29.92 -9.57 -1.24
C LYS A 124 -29.95 -8.26 -0.45
N ARG A 125 -28.84 -7.52 -0.39
CA ARG A 125 -28.81 -6.14 0.12
C ARG A 125 -28.89 -5.19 -1.08
N ILE A 126 -30.03 -4.53 -1.19
CA ILE A 126 -30.25 -3.38 -2.06
C ILE A 126 -29.38 -2.26 -1.50
N TRP A 127 -28.50 -1.71 -2.35
CA TRP A 127 -27.75 -0.49 -2.02
C TRP A 127 -28.65 0.70 -2.36
N GLU A 128 -29.16 1.38 -1.35
CA GLU A 128 -29.73 2.72 -1.52
C GLU A 128 -28.58 3.68 -1.88
N GLN A 129 -28.78 4.43 -2.97
CA GLN A 129 -27.88 5.46 -3.47
C GLN A 129 -27.66 6.51 -2.37
N ASN A 130 -26.41 6.66 -1.92
CA ASN A 130 -26.01 7.77 -1.07
C ASN A 130 -25.29 8.80 -1.94
N ASP A 131 -25.91 9.96 -2.11
CA ASP A 131 -25.43 11.13 -2.88
C ASP A 131 -24.16 11.80 -2.32
N TYR A 132 -23.56 11.24 -1.28
CA TYR A 132 -22.36 11.79 -0.61
C TYR A 132 -21.09 11.83 -1.48
N ALA A 133 -21.01 11.04 -2.54
CA ALA A 133 -19.83 11.04 -3.42
C ALA A 133 -19.77 12.25 -4.37
N ARG A 134 -20.90 12.96 -4.56
CA ARG A 134 -21.01 14.06 -5.54
C ARG A 134 -20.60 15.43 -4.97
N GLU A 135 -20.78 15.67 -3.68
CA GLU A 135 -20.47 16.96 -3.05
C GLU A 135 -18.96 17.22 -2.90
N MET A 136 -18.14 16.17 -2.78
CA MET A 136 -16.68 16.29 -2.62
C MET A 136 -15.95 16.73 -3.89
N CYS A 137 -16.60 16.69 -5.07
CA CYS A 137 -15.98 17.03 -6.35
C CYS A 137 -16.24 18.47 -6.83
N TYR A 138 -17.07 19.25 -6.14
CA TYR A 138 -17.47 20.59 -6.59
C TYR A 138 -16.95 21.76 -5.75
N GLN A 139 -16.13 21.53 -4.72
CA GLN A 139 -15.57 22.60 -3.87
C GLN A 139 -14.07 22.86 -4.07
N ASN A 140 -13.54 22.63 -5.28
CA ASN A 140 -12.20 23.06 -5.66
C ASN A 140 -12.27 24.10 -6.77
N ASP A 141 -12.81 25.27 -6.46
CA ASP A 141 -12.47 26.50 -7.17
C ASP A 141 -12.51 27.67 -6.19
N GLN A 142 -11.40 28.40 -6.14
CA GLN A 142 -11.12 29.62 -5.37
C GLN A 142 -11.12 29.50 -3.84
N TYR A 143 -9.92 29.39 -3.24
CA TYR A 143 -9.69 30.03 -1.93
C TYR A 143 -8.33 30.72 -1.89
N ASN A 144 -8.41 32.05 -2.05
CA ASN A 144 -7.42 33.01 -1.61
C ASN A 144 -7.18 32.86 -0.11
N ALA A 145 -5.94 33.10 0.31
CA ALA A 145 -5.54 33.21 1.70
C ALA A 145 -6.43 34.25 2.44
N SER A 146 -7.39 33.77 3.21
CA SER A 146 -8.03 34.53 4.28
C SER A 146 -8.55 33.55 5.33
N VAL A 147 -8.14 33.79 6.58
CA VAL A 147 -8.56 33.04 7.76
C VAL A 147 -10.03 33.37 8.01
N HIS A 148 -10.93 32.47 7.61
CA HIS A 148 -12.31 32.47 8.09
C HIS A 148 -12.53 31.22 8.94
N VAL A 149 -12.65 31.46 10.24
CA VAL A 149 -13.20 30.50 11.21
C VAL A 149 -14.70 30.41 10.92
N SER A 150 -15.14 29.34 10.25
CA SER A 150 -16.56 29.02 10.12
C SER A 150 -17.03 28.30 11.38
N SER A 151 -17.92 28.98 12.11
CA SER A 151 -18.66 28.51 13.27
C SER A 151 -19.84 27.66 12.82
N ASP A 152 -19.68 26.35 12.78
CA ASP A 152 -20.78 25.38 12.70
C ASP A 152 -20.33 24.08 13.39
N ASP A 153 -20.27 24.12 14.72
CA ASP A 153 -20.16 22.93 15.57
C ASP A 153 -20.82 23.25 16.93
N GLU A 154 -22.09 23.67 16.89
CA GLU A 154 -22.96 23.72 18.07
C GLU A 154 -23.71 22.39 18.17
N GLY A 155 -23.14 21.44 18.92
CA GLY A 155 -23.78 20.14 19.11
C GLY A 155 -23.07 19.12 19.99
N GLU A 156 -22.08 19.49 20.80
CA GLU A 156 -21.61 18.63 21.89
C GLU A 156 -21.65 19.40 23.22
N GLU A 157 -22.41 18.87 24.17
CA GLU A 157 -22.46 19.33 25.56
C GLU A 157 -21.05 19.48 26.11
N LYS A 158 -20.61 20.72 26.30
CA LYS A 158 -19.46 21.06 27.13
C LYS A 158 -19.76 20.66 28.57
N LYS A 159 -19.43 19.41 28.95
CA LYS A 159 -19.13 19.13 30.36
C LYS A 159 -17.88 19.94 30.71
N GLY A 160 -18.10 21.00 31.48
CA GLY A 160 -17.03 21.84 32.00
C GLY A 160 -15.98 20.98 32.67
N ILE A 161 -14.74 21.14 32.23
CA ILE A 161 -13.56 20.59 32.90
C ILE A 161 -13.41 21.41 34.18
N ASP A 162 -13.52 20.73 35.32
CA ASP A 162 -13.21 21.29 36.64
C ASP A 162 -11.73 21.72 36.64
N PRO A 163 -11.40 23.00 36.91
CA PRO A 163 -10.02 23.47 36.94
C PRO A 163 -9.16 22.84 38.06
N ASN A 164 -9.74 22.02 38.94
CA ASN A 164 -9.05 21.25 39.98
C ASN A 164 -9.07 19.72 39.76
N ASP A 165 -9.45 19.21 38.58
CA ASP A 165 -9.17 17.81 38.24
C ASP A 165 -7.68 17.67 37.93
N THR A 166 -6.86 17.57 38.98
CA THR A 166 -5.51 17.02 38.89
C THR A 166 -5.65 15.54 38.57
N GLY A 167 -5.94 15.26 37.29
CA GLY A 167 -6.12 13.92 36.78
C GLY A 167 -4.99 13.03 37.28
N ALA A 168 -5.36 11.86 37.78
CA ALA A 168 -4.40 10.84 38.22
C ALA A 168 -3.27 10.72 37.17
N PRO A 169 -1.99 10.59 37.59
CA PRO A 169 -0.90 10.50 36.64
C PRO A 169 -1.22 9.40 35.63
N LEU A 170 -1.41 9.78 34.36
CA LEU A 170 -1.62 8.83 33.28
C LEU A 170 -0.49 7.81 33.36
N GLU A 171 -0.85 6.52 33.45
CA GLU A 171 0.15 5.46 33.52
C GLU A 171 1.11 5.61 32.35
N THR A 172 2.39 5.29 32.57
CA THR A 172 3.35 5.30 31.47
C THR A 172 3.15 4.06 30.60
N HIS A 173 3.23 4.23 29.29
CA HIS A 173 3.10 3.12 28.37
C HIS A 173 4.18 2.05 28.67
N PRO A 174 3.82 0.77 28.83
CA PRO A 174 4.70 -0.24 29.42
C PRO A 174 5.88 -0.67 28.54
N VAL A 175 5.82 -0.40 27.23
CA VAL A 175 6.82 -0.89 26.25
C VAL A 175 7.43 0.24 25.42
N LEU A 176 6.59 1.02 24.72
CA LEU A 176 7.02 2.18 23.94
C LEU A 176 7.50 3.32 24.83
N MET A 177 8.65 3.88 24.48
CA MET A 177 9.14 5.15 25.00
C MET A 177 9.05 6.24 23.93
N LYS A 178 9.26 7.49 24.35
CA LYS A 178 9.08 8.66 23.49
C LYS A 178 9.91 8.59 22.21
N ASP A 179 11.19 8.24 22.30
CA ASP A 179 12.08 8.23 21.12
C ASP A 179 11.65 7.17 20.09
N ASN A 180 11.10 6.04 20.54
CA ASN A 180 10.56 5.02 19.63
C ASN A 180 9.31 5.53 18.91
N LEU A 181 8.42 6.22 19.63
CA LEU A 181 7.22 6.79 19.04
C LEU A 181 7.55 7.95 18.10
N ASP A 182 8.58 8.75 18.40
CA ASP A 182 9.07 9.81 17.53
C ASP A 182 9.56 9.23 16.19
N ASP A 183 10.32 8.12 16.21
CA ASP A 183 10.75 7.42 15.00
C ASP A 183 9.56 6.99 14.14
N PHE A 184 8.50 6.46 14.76
CA PHE A 184 7.28 6.03 14.05
C PHE A 184 6.47 7.21 13.51
N LEU A 185 6.17 8.23 14.33
CA LEU A 185 5.32 9.36 13.92
C LEU A 185 6.01 10.26 12.89
N CYS A 186 7.32 10.49 13.01
CA CYS A 186 8.08 11.25 12.02
C CYS A 186 8.08 10.53 10.67
N TRP A 187 8.26 9.21 10.66
CA TRP A 187 8.16 8.43 9.44
C TRP A 187 6.73 8.43 8.87
N ALA A 188 5.74 8.03 9.66
CA ALA A 188 4.38 7.78 9.19
C ALA A 188 3.65 9.03 8.70
N PHE A 189 3.94 10.21 9.28
CA PHE A 189 3.24 11.46 8.95
C PHE A 189 4.11 12.49 8.22
N PHE A 190 5.44 12.40 8.30
CA PHE A 190 6.34 13.36 7.66
C PHE A 190 7.29 12.72 6.64
N SER A 191 7.39 11.38 6.62
CA SER A 191 8.37 10.65 5.81
C SER A 191 9.80 11.16 6.05
N LYS A 192 10.14 11.44 7.32
CA LYS A 192 11.43 12.01 7.75
C LYS A 192 11.97 11.31 8.99
N SER A 193 13.27 11.41 9.18
CA SER A 193 13.91 11.08 10.45
C SER A 193 13.69 12.20 11.47
N PRO A 194 13.67 11.91 12.79
CA PRO A 194 13.53 12.95 13.81
C PRO A 194 14.58 14.08 13.72
N SER A 195 15.79 13.78 13.25
CA SER A 195 16.88 14.75 13.03
C SER A 195 16.58 15.78 11.95
N ASP A 196 15.70 15.46 11.00
CA ASP A 196 15.45 16.27 9.80
C ASP A 196 14.17 17.12 9.91
N MET A 197 13.56 17.12 11.11
CA MET A 197 12.31 17.81 11.41
C MET A 197 12.54 19.31 11.62
N LEU A 198 11.82 20.12 10.84
CA LEU A 198 11.83 21.58 10.98
C LEU A 198 11.11 22.00 12.29
N PRO A 199 11.39 23.20 12.84
CA PRO A 199 10.75 23.66 14.08
C PRO A 199 9.21 23.67 14.03
N LEU A 200 8.62 24.04 12.90
CA LEU A 200 7.16 24.00 12.72
C LEU A 200 6.61 22.57 12.68
N GLU A 201 7.36 21.63 12.11
CA GLU A 201 6.99 20.21 12.05
C GLU A 201 7.07 19.57 13.44
N GLN A 202 8.02 19.98 14.29
CA GLN A 202 8.10 19.54 15.69
C GLN A 202 6.89 20.00 16.53
N LEU A 203 6.37 21.20 16.26
CA LEU A 203 5.13 21.67 16.89
C LEU A 203 3.93 20.84 16.45
N GLU A 204 3.86 20.46 15.18
CA GLU A 204 2.82 19.57 14.65
C GLU A 204 2.94 18.15 15.23
N LEU A 205 4.15 17.59 15.30
CA LEU A 205 4.44 16.31 15.97
C LEU A 205 3.96 16.31 17.42
N SER A 206 4.18 17.39 18.15
CA SER A 206 3.70 17.57 19.53
C SER A 206 2.17 17.57 19.64
N ARG A 207 1.45 17.95 18.56
CA ARG A 207 -0.01 17.83 18.48
C ARG A 207 -0.44 16.39 18.21
N LEU A 208 0.23 15.70 17.29
CA LEU A 208 -0.02 14.27 17.01
C LEU A 208 0.16 13.43 18.28
N TYR A 209 1.24 13.69 19.02
CA TYR A 209 1.56 12.98 20.25
C TYR A 209 0.46 13.13 21.31
N ARG A 210 -0.01 14.36 21.57
CA ARG A 210 -1.13 14.60 22.50
C ARG A 210 -2.41 13.91 22.07
N GLU A 211 -2.68 13.87 20.77
CA GLU A 211 -3.85 13.17 20.23
C GLU A 211 -3.75 11.65 20.46
N VAL A 212 -2.56 11.05 20.30
CA VAL A 212 -2.32 9.63 20.59
C VAL A 212 -2.47 9.33 22.08
N GLU A 213 -1.84 10.13 22.96
CA GLU A 213 -1.94 9.97 24.42
C GLU A 213 -3.41 10.06 24.91
N ALA A 214 -4.18 11.02 24.39
CA ALA A 214 -5.58 11.19 24.74
C ALA A 214 -6.45 9.97 24.39
N HIS A 215 -6.13 9.26 23.29
CA HIS A 215 -6.88 8.07 22.87
C HIS A 215 -6.40 6.78 23.53
N LEU A 216 -5.13 6.71 23.93
CA LEU A 216 -4.55 5.54 24.61
C LEU A 216 -4.74 5.58 26.13
N GLY A 217 -4.86 6.76 26.73
CA GLY A 217 -4.87 6.91 28.18
C GLY A 217 -3.51 6.62 28.83
N PHE A 218 -2.42 6.64 28.05
CA PHE A 218 -1.05 6.47 28.53
C PHE A 218 -0.21 7.68 28.14
N THR A 219 0.81 7.97 28.96
CA THR A 219 1.91 8.87 28.59
C THR A 219 3.15 8.08 28.20
N PHE A 220 4.04 8.62 27.38
CA PHE A 220 5.28 7.93 27.03
C PHE A 220 6.46 8.46 27.85
N LYS A 221 7.18 7.55 28.50
CA LYS A 221 8.39 7.88 29.27
C LYS A 221 9.48 8.41 28.32
N SER A 222 10.22 9.43 28.76
CA SER A 222 11.40 9.93 28.04
C SER A 222 12.47 8.84 27.88
N GLY A 223 13.13 8.84 26.72
CA GLY A 223 14.20 7.92 26.36
C GLY A 223 13.79 6.92 25.29
N ARG A 224 14.63 5.91 25.09
CA ARG A 224 14.49 4.88 24.07
C ARG A 224 14.47 3.49 24.69
N ASN A 225 13.51 2.68 24.27
CA ASN A 225 13.56 1.25 24.48
C ASN A 225 14.44 0.63 23.38
N HIS A 226 15.61 0.13 23.76
CA HIS A 226 16.58 -0.48 22.82
C HIS A 226 16.21 -1.89 22.35
N GLN A 227 15.14 -2.48 22.86
CA GLN A 227 14.69 -3.81 22.45
C GLN A 227 13.71 -3.78 21.27
N ILE A 228 13.25 -2.59 20.88
CA ILE A 228 12.26 -2.40 19.82
C ILE A 228 12.70 -1.30 18.86
N GLU A 229 12.29 -1.43 17.61
CA GLU A 229 12.56 -0.47 16.56
C GLU A 229 11.33 -0.29 15.68
N ALA A 230 11.08 0.95 15.24
CA ALA A 230 9.96 1.29 14.37
C ALA A 230 10.25 0.84 12.93
N LYS A 231 9.25 0.26 12.28
CA LYS A 231 9.28 -0.09 10.85
C LYS A 231 9.11 1.17 10.02
N ARG A 232 10.15 1.57 9.28
CA ARG A 232 10.21 2.82 8.50
C ARG A 232 10.56 2.53 7.03
N LEU A 233 9.68 1.78 6.37
CA LEU A 233 9.95 1.17 5.04
C LEU A 233 10.48 2.12 3.95
N THR A 234 10.13 3.41 4.00
CA THR A 234 10.55 4.40 3.00
C THR A 234 11.87 5.11 3.34
N LEU A 235 12.38 4.92 4.56
CA LEU A 235 13.60 5.54 5.06
C LEU A 235 14.72 4.53 5.29
N GLU A 236 14.37 3.25 5.46
CA GLU A 236 15.31 2.15 5.63
C GLU A 236 15.91 1.70 4.31
N ASP A 237 17.15 1.25 4.37
CA ASP A 237 17.81 0.63 3.24
C ASP A 237 17.09 -0.66 2.83
N VAL A 238 17.02 -0.87 1.53
CA VAL A 238 16.37 -2.03 0.97
C VAL A 238 17.21 -3.28 1.27
N ASN A 239 16.59 -4.31 1.85
CA ASN A 239 17.22 -5.59 2.17
C ASN A 239 17.38 -6.48 0.92
N ALA A 240 18.17 -6.03 -0.06
CA ALA A 240 18.23 -6.63 -1.38
C ALA A 240 19.03 -7.94 -1.43
N LEU A 241 18.48 -8.96 -2.10
CA LEU A 241 19.18 -10.21 -2.42
C LEU A 241 19.69 -10.15 -3.86
N HIS A 242 21.01 -10.27 -4.05
CA HIS A 242 21.60 -10.42 -5.39
C HIS A 242 21.01 -11.62 -6.11
N ARG A 243 20.45 -11.39 -7.30
CA ARG A 243 19.95 -12.45 -8.18
C ARG A 243 20.91 -12.66 -9.34
N PRO A 244 21.16 -13.91 -9.75
CA PRO A 244 21.97 -14.15 -10.94
C PRO A 244 21.42 -13.42 -12.17
N LEU A 245 22.30 -12.91 -13.03
CA LEU A 245 21.93 -12.20 -14.26
C LEU A 245 20.93 -12.98 -15.12
N LEU A 246 21.06 -14.31 -15.10
CA LEU A 246 20.19 -15.24 -15.82
C LEU A 246 18.71 -15.09 -15.43
N VAL A 247 18.40 -14.72 -14.18
CA VAL A 247 17.03 -14.48 -13.73
C VAL A 247 16.41 -13.30 -14.48
N TYR A 248 17.11 -12.17 -14.57
CA TYR A 248 16.65 -10.99 -15.30
C TYR A 248 16.53 -11.29 -16.81
N ILE A 249 17.45 -12.07 -17.38
CA ILE A 249 17.37 -12.51 -18.78
C ILE A 249 16.13 -13.38 -19.00
N ALA A 250 15.87 -14.35 -18.12
CA ALA A 250 14.70 -15.23 -18.21
C ALA A 250 13.39 -14.44 -18.09
N VAL A 251 13.30 -13.50 -17.15
CA VAL A 251 12.14 -12.60 -17.00
C VAL A 251 11.97 -11.74 -18.26
N GLY A 252 13.05 -11.20 -18.81
CA GLY A 252 13.04 -10.44 -20.06
C GLY A 252 12.56 -11.28 -21.25
N PHE A 253 12.98 -12.53 -21.34
CA PHE A 253 12.53 -13.47 -22.36
C PHE A 253 11.03 -13.79 -22.24
N LEU A 254 10.55 -14.11 -21.03
CA LEU A 254 9.13 -14.34 -20.76
C LEU A 254 8.28 -13.12 -21.11
N ARG A 255 8.75 -11.91 -20.78
CA ARG A 255 8.11 -10.67 -21.21
C ARG A 255 8.06 -10.54 -22.73
N GLY A 256 9.11 -10.95 -23.44
CA GLY A 256 9.15 -11.02 -24.90
C GLY A 256 8.04 -11.91 -25.45
N ILE A 257 7.88 -13.12 -24.89
CA ILE A 257 6.79 -14.04 -25.25
C ILE A 257 5.43 -13.39 -24.99
N ALA A 258 5.23 -12.78 -23.81
CA ALA A 258 3.97 -12.11 -23.50
C ALA A 258 3.68 -10.93 -24.43
N SER A 259 4.71 -10.19 -24.84
CA SER A 259 4.59 -9.09 -25.79
C SER A 259 4.14 -9.61 -27.17
N VAL A 260 4.68 -10.74 -27.63
CA VAL A 260 4.26 -11.40 -28.87
C VAL A 260 2.82 -11.91 -28.76
N ALA A 261 2.45 -12.51 -27.62
CA ALA A 261 1.08 -12.97 -27.37
C ALA A 261 0.08 -11.81 -27.42
N LEU A 262 0.35 -10.70 -26.72
CA LEU A 262 -0.47 -9.49 -26.76
C LEU A 262 -0.57 -8.93 -28.18
N TRP A 263 0.55 -8.88 -28.92
CA TRP A 263 0.57 -8.42 -30.30
C TRP A 263 -0.30 -9.28 -31.23
N ALA A 264 -0.25 -10.61 -31.07
CA ALA A 264 -1.06 -11.56 -31.83
C ALA A 264 -2.56 -11.42 -31.56
N MET A 265 -2.94 -10.90 -30.39
CA MET A 265 -4.34 -10.58 -30.05
C MET A 265 -4.81 -9.20 -30.52
N GLY A 266 -3.97 -8.47 -31.26
CA GLY A 266 -4.31 -7.14 -31.76
C GLY A 266 -3.99 -6.01 -30.78
N PHE A 267 -3.32 -6.26 -29.65
CA PHE A 267 -2.76 -5.16 -28.87
C PHE A 267 -1.57 -4.53 -29.60
N ARG A 268 -1.41 -3.22 -29.42
CA ARG A 268 -0.25 -2.44 -29.85
C ARG A 268 0.32 -1.70 -28.65
N ARG A 269 1.65 -1.69 -28.53
CA ARG A 269 2.34 -1.03 -27.43
C ARG A 269 2.68 0.41 -27.79
N TYR A 270 2.38 1.32 -26.89
CA TYR A 270 2.67 2.75 -26.99
C TYR A 270 3.57 3.13 -25.82
N SER A 271 4.56 3.99 -26.08
CA SER A 271 5.46 4.52 -25.05
C SER A 271 5.12 5.99 -24.82
N SER A 272 5.21 6.43 -23.57
CA SER A 272 5.22 7.86 -23.22
C SER A 272 6.65 8.32 -22.96
N ILE A 273 6.90 9.63 -23.12
CA ILE A 273 8.19 10.25 -22.79
C ILE A 273 8.37 10.33 -21.27
N ASN A 274 7.29 10.70 -20.56
CA ASN A 274 7.31 11.02 -19.13
C ASN A 274 6.25 10.21 -18.38
N GLY A 275 6.15 8.90 -18.60
CA GLY A 275 5.20 8.08 -17.85
C GLY A 275 5.14 6.62 -18.32
N PRO A 276 4.17 5.85 -17.81
CA PRO A 276 4.10 4.43 -18.09
C PRO A 276 3.84 4.16 -19.57
N ALA A 277 4.45 3.12 -20.11
CA ALA A 277 4.01 2.59 -21.40
C ALA A 277 2.67 1.86 -21.24
N TYR A 278 1.92 1.70 -22.33
CA TYR A 278 0.67 0.97 -22.29
C TYR A 278 0.45 0.16 -23.56
N TRP A 279 -0.37 -0.87 -23.45
CA TRP A 279 -0.88 -1.63 -24.58
C TRP A 279 -2.32 -1.22 -24.84
N HIS A 280 -2.68 -1.00 -26.09
CA HIS A 280 -4.06 -0.71 -26.49
C HIS A 280 -4.53 -1.70 -27.55
N ARG A 281 -5.75 -2.20 -27.39
CA ARG A 281 -6.50 -2.95 -28.41
C ARG A 281 -7.84 -2.25 -28.64
N PRO A 282 -8.17 -1.87 -29.89
CA PRO A 282 -9.45 -1.23 -30.21
C PRO A 282 -10.62 -2.20 -29.99
N SER A 283 -11.84 -1.68 -30.01
CA SER A 283 -13.04 -2.52 -30.03
C SER A 283 -13.07 -3.37 -31.31
N ALA A 284 -13.61 -4.60 -31.20
CA ALA A 284 -13.65 -5.53 -32.32
C ALA A 284 -14.59 -5.08 -33.46
N ASN A 285 -15.67 -4.37 -33.11
CA ASN A 285 -16.68 -3.82 -34.02
C ASN A 285 -17.51 -2.76 -33.26
N ASP A 286 -18.43 -2.08 -33.98
CA ASP A 286 -19.27 -1.03 -33.41
C ASP A 286 -20.17 -1.54 -32.26
N SER A 287 -20.66 -2.78 -32.36
CA SER A 287 -21.49 -3.37 -31.29
C SER A 287 -20.69 -3.56 -29.99
N CYS A 288 -19.45 -4.03 -30.07
CA CYS A 288 -18.51 -4.11 -28.95
C CYS A 288 -18.00 -2.73 -28.53
N GLY A 289 -18.05 -1.73 -29.42
CA GLY A 289 -17.74 -0.33 -29.12
C GLY A 289 -18.74 0.31 -28.16
N SER A 290 -19.94 -0.25 -28.02
CA SER A 290 -20.92 0.17 -27.00
C SER A 290 -20.54 -0.26 -25.58
N HIS A 291 -19.63 -1.22 -25.41
CA HIS A 291 -19.14 -1.62 -24.10
C HIS A 291 -18.14 -0.60 -23.56
N SER A 292 -18.23 -0.29 -22.26
CA SER A 292 -17.28 0.61 -21.61
C SER A 292 -15.84 0.10 -21.76
N PRO A 293 -14.93 0.90 -22.35
CA PRO A 293 -13.52 0.55 -22.48
C PRO A 293 -12.86 0.25 -21.13
N LEU A 294 -12.00 -0.77 -21.11
CA LEU A 294 -11.36 -1.25 -19.90
C LEU A 294 -9.93 -0.73 -19.78
N LEU A 295 -9.60 -0.09 -18.67
CA LEU A 295 -8.24 0.29 -18.29
C LEU A 295 -7.76 -0.61 -17.15
N PHE A 296 -6.76 -1.45 -17.43
CA PHE A 296 -6.25 -2.42 -16.48
C PHE A 296 -4.85 -2.06 -15.95
N PHE A 297 -4.71 -2.06 -14.62
CA PHE A 297 -3.49 -1.80 -13.88
C PHE A 297 -3.04 -3.07 -13.15
N HIS A 298 -1.85 -3.56 -13.49
CA HIS A 298 -1.34 -4.79 -12.91
C HIS A 298 -0.65 -4.56 -11.55
N GLY A 299 -0.67 -5.57 -10.68
CA GLY A 299 0.13 -5.61 -9.45
C GLY A 299 1.55 -6.10 -9.71
N ILE A 300 2.31 -6.32 -8.63
CA ILE A 300 3.70 -6.83 -8.69
C ILE A 300 3.73 -8.15 -9.49
N SER A 301 4.54 -8.20 -10.54
CA SER A 301 4.58 -9.37 -11.44
C SER A 301 5.85 -9.39 -12.30
N PRO A 302 6.73 -10.39 -12.17
CA PRO A 302 7.93 -10.49 -12.99
C PRO A 302 7.57 -10.54 -14.47
N GLY A 303 8.17 -9.65 -15.25
CA GLY A 303 7.90 -9.54 -16.69
C GLY A 303 6.62 -8.78 -17.04
N GLY A 304 5.96 -8.14 -16.05
CA GLY A 304 4.75 -7.34 -16.25
C GLY A 304 3.54 -8.24 -16.51
N TYR A 305 2.99 -8.20 -17.72
CA TYR A 305 1.74 -8.90 -18.06
C TYR A 305 1.85 -10.42 -18.22
N VAL A 306 3.04 -11.01 -18.15
CA VAL A 306 3.25 -12.47 -18.30
C VAL A 306 2.29 -13.28 -17.44
N MET A 307 2.23 -12.98 -16.13
CA MET A 307 1.37 -13.70 -15.17
C MET A 307 -0.12 -13.37 -15.32
N TYR A 308 -0.42 -12.26 -15.98
CA TYR A 308 -1.79 -11.80 -16.21
C TYR A 308 -2.36 -12.26 -17.55
N LEU A 309 -1.56 -12.89 -18.42
CA LEU A 309 -2.00 -13.34 -19.73
C LEU A 309 -3.29 -14.17 -19.63
N PRO A 310 -3.40 -15.26 -18.84
CA PRO A 310 -4.64 -16.03 -18.75
C PRO A 310 -5.87 -15.18 -18.41
N MET A 311 -5.73 -14.26 -17.46
CA MET A 311 -6.81 -13.37 -17.03
C MET A 311 -7.18 -12.35 -18.10
N VAL A 312 -6.20 -11.79 -18.81
CA VAL A 312 -6.43 -10.88 -19.94
C VAL A 312 -7.07 -11.64 -21.11
N LEU A 313 -6.51 -12.80 -21.47
CA LEU A 313 -6.93 -13.66 -22.58
C LEU A 313 -8.36 -14.15 -22.44
N TRP A 314 -8.70 -14.73 -21.29
CA TRP A 314 -9.94 -15.48 -21.12
C TRP A 314 -10.98 -14.77 -20.25
N GLY A 315 -10.58 -13.72 -19.54
CA GLY A 315 -11.46 -12.95 -18.66
C GLY A 315 -11.69 -11.53 -19.16
N LEU A 316 -10.75 -10.64 -18.85
CA LEU A 316 -10.94 -9.19 -18.93
C LEU A 316 -11.18 -8.65 -20.34
N CYS A 317 -10.66 -9.31 -21.38
CA CYS A 317 -10.67 -8.80 -22.75
C CYS A 317 -11.38 -9.76 -23.73
N ASN A 318 -12.32 -10.59 -23.26
CA ASN A 318 -12.98 -11.61 -24.07
C ASN A 318 -14.28 -11.16 -24.76
N ASP A 319 -14.81 -9.97 -24.42
CA ASP A 319 -16.09 -9.47 -24.96
C ASP A 319 -15.93 -8.45 -26.11
N GLY A 320 -14.71 -8.34 -26.66
CA GLY A 320 -14.40 -7.46 -27.77
C GLY A 320 -14.35 -5.97 -27.45
N ARG A 321 -14.49 -5.55 -26.18
CA ARG A 321 -14.35 -4.14 -25.78
C ARG A 321 -12.94 -3.61 -26.05
N ALA A 322 -12.84 -2.28 -26.21
CA ALA A 322 -11.55 -1.59 -26.22
C ALA A 322 -10.85 -1.78 -24.86
N ALA A 323 -9.54 -2.05 -24.90
CA ALA A 323 -8.78 -2.40 -23.70
C ALA A 323 -7.42 -1.71 -23.68
N PHE A 324 -7.05 -1.20 -22.50
CA PHE A 324 -5.78 -0.57 -22.19
C PHE A 324 -5.10 -1.33 -21.06
N LEU A 325 -3.84 -1.69 -21.24
CA LEU A 325 -3.02 -2.37 -20.25
C LEU A 325 -1.79 -1.49 -19.93
N PHE A 326 -1.81 -0.79 -18.80
CA PHE A 326 -0.72 0.10 -18.38
C PHE A 326 0.42 -0.66 -17.68
N GLU A 327 1.63 -0.55 -18.23
CA GLU A 327 2.83 -1.14 -17.67
C GLU A 327 3.30 -0.37 -16.42
N ASN A 328 3.74 -1.09 -15.39
CA ASN A 328 4.42 -0.55 -14.23
C ASN A 328 5.78 -1.24 -14.08
N ASN A 329 6.84 -0.57 -14.55
CA ASN A 329 8.18 -1.15 -14.68
C ASN A 329 8.87 -1.46 -13.33
N PRO A 330 8.84 -0.57 -12.31
CA PRO A 330 9.42 -0.84 -10.99
C PRO A 330 8.96 -2.15 -10.35
N ILE A 331 7.71 -2.53 -10.58
CA ILE A 331 7.09 -3.71 -9.96
C ILE A 331 7.15 -4.96 -10.87
N SER A 332 7.96 -4.90 -11.94
CA SER A 332 8.02 -5.92 -12.99
C SER A 332 9.32 -6.73 -13.04
N CYS A 333 10.15 -6.69 -11.99
CA CYS A 333 11.46 -7.33 -11.94
C CYS A 333 12.37 -6.87 -13.11
N ARG A 334 12.42 -5.55 -13.32
CA ARG A 334 13.33 -4.89 -14.26
C ARG A 334 14.42 -4.18 -13.46
N PRO A 335 15.66 -4.08 -13.98
CA PRO A 335 16.71 -3.25 -13.37
C PRO A 335 16.43 -1.77 -13.62
N SER A 336 15.28 -1.27 -13.16
CA SER A 336 14.83 0.12 -13.31
C SER A 336 14.19 0.56 -12.01
N PHE A 337 14.78 1.60 -11.41
CA PHE A 337 14.35 2.19 -10.14
C PHE A 337 13.58 3.50 -10.34
N HIS A 338 13.14 3.78 -11.57
CA HIS A 338 12.37 4.97 -11.86
C HIS A 338 10.88 4.68 -11.63
N ALA A 339 10.34 5.15 -10.51
CA ALA A 339 8.92 5.14 -10.26
C ALA A 339 8.24 6.33 -10.94
N ASP A 340 7.20 6.05 -11.73
CA ASP A 340 6.37 7.07 -12.35
C ASP A 340 5.62 7.86 -11.26
N THR A 341 5.52 9.18 -11.43
CA THR A 341 4.77 10.02 -10.51
C THR A 341 3.26 9.89 -10.75
N GLU A 342 2.48 10.29 -9.75
CA GLU A 342 1.03 10.42 -9.87
C GLU A 342 0.64 11.25 -11.10
N HIS A 343 1.23 12.46 -11.22
CA HIS A 343 0.94 13.40 -12.31
C HIS A 343 1.22 12.78 -13.68
N HIS A 344 2.40 12.19 -13.86
CA HIS A 344 2.80 11.53 -15.10
C HIS A 344 1.90 10.33 -15.45
N THR A 345 1.52 9.54 -14.45
CA THR A 345 0.63 8.39 -14.66
C THR A 345 -0.75 8.84 -15.11
N VAL A 346 -1.34 9.82 -14.41
CA VAL A 346 -2.66 10.35 -14.76
C VAL A 346 -2.64 10.98 -16.16
N GLN A 347 -1.64 11.81 -16.46
CA GLN A 347 -1.51 12.45 -17.76
C GLN A 347 -1.46 11.42 -18.90
N VAL A 348 -0.63 10.38 -18.76
CA VAL A 348 -0.54 9.33 -19.77
C VAL A 348 -1.85 8.57 -19.95
N VAL A 349 -2.58 8.29 -18.87
CA VAL A 349 -3.89 7.63 -18.95
C VAL A 349 -4.88 8.51 -19.70
N VAL A 350 -4.94 9.80 -19.37
CA VAL A 350 -5.80 10.80 -20.02
C VAL A 350 -5.47 10.88 -21.52
N ASP A 351 -4.19 11.03 -21.85
CA ASP A 351 -3.73 11.14 -23.24
C ASP A 351 -4.03 9.88 -24.05
N ALA A 352 -3.77 8.70 -23.47
CA ALA A 352 -4.05 7.41 -24.11
C ALA A 352 -5.55 7.27 -24.41
N VAL A 353 -6.40 7.58 -23.44
CA VAL A 353 -7.85 7.51 -23.59
C VAL A 353 -8.33 8.51 -24.65
N ASN A 354 -7.89 9.76 -24.58
CA ASN A 354 -8.28 10.80 -25.53
C ASN A 354 -7.85 10.47 -26.96
N GLN A 355 -6.63 9.93 -27.12
CA GLN A 355 -6.07 9.55 -28.41
C GLN A 355 -6.84 8.41 -29.08
N HIS A 356 -7.27 7.40 -28.31
CA HIS A 356 -7.75 6.15 -28.90
C HIS A 356 -9.27 5.99 -28.88
N ILE A 357 -9.96 6.56 -27.89
CA ILE A 357 -11.41 6.43 -27.74
C ILE A 357 -12.13 7.79 -27.66
N GLY A 358 -11.41 8.89 -27.51
CA GLY A 358 -11.97 10.24 -27.46
C GLY A 358 -12.14 10.79 -26.04
N SER A 359 -12.40 12.09 -25.92
CA SER A 359 -12.39 12.82 -24.64
C SER A 359 -13.64 12.63 -23.78
N ASN A 360 -14.75 12.22 -24.38
CA ASN A 360 -16.06 12.17 -23.71
C ASN A 360 -16.49 10.75 -23.33
N GLU A 361 -15.68 9.74 -23.67
CA GLU A 361 -16.03 8.35 -23.41
C GLU A 361 -15.88 7.97 -21.95
N ASN A 362 -16.86 7.21 -21.45
CA ASN A 362 -16.87 6.65 -20.11
C ASN A 362 -16.08 5.35 -20.06
N VAL A 363 -15.27 5.18 -19.02
CA VAL A 363 -14.33 4.06 -18.88
C VAL A 363 -14.60 3.23 -17.63
N THR A 364 -14.18 1.96 -17.71
CA THR A 364 -14.08 1.06 -16.58
C THR A 364 -12.61 0.95 -16.18
N ILE A 365 -12.28 1.24 -14.92
CA ILE A 365 -10.94 1.03 -14.39
C ILE A 365 -10.89 -0.25 -13.56
N CYS A 366 -9.86 -1.05 -13.77
CA CYS A 366 -9.64 -2.31 -13.08
C CYS A 366 -8.20 -2.40 -12.59
N GLY A 367 -7.99 -2.79 -11.34
CA GLY A 367 -6.65 -2.95 -10.79
C GLY A 367 -6.55 -4.12 -9.85
N HIS A 368 -5.43 -4.83 -9.96
CA HIS A 368 -5.10 -5.95 -9.10
C HIS A 368 -3.98 -5.60 -8.12
N SER A 369 -4.15 -5.89 -6.82
CA SER A 369 -3.10 -5.71 -5.81
C SER A 369 -2.50 -4.29 -5.87
N PHE A 370 -1.19 -4.15 -6.11
CA PHE A 370 -0.50 -2.86 -6.26
C PHE A 370 -1.04 -2.00 -7.42
N GLY A 371 -1.67 -2.60 -8.43
CA GLY A 371 -2.36 -1.89 -9.51
C GLY A 371 -3.56 -1.06 -9.02
N SER A 372 -4.03 -1.28 -7.80
CA SER A 372 -5.04 -0.41 -7.17
C SER A 372 -4.50 0.97 -6.80
N CYS A 373 -3.17 1.15 -6.65
CA CYS A 373 -2.56 2.45 -6.35
C CYS A 373 -2.85 3.52 -7.43
N PRO A 374 -2.52 3.32 -8.72
CA PRO A 374 -2.81 4.30 -9.76
C PRO A 374 -4.30 4.56 -9.96
N MET A 375 -5.18 3.61 -9.61
CA MET A 375 -6.63 3.84 -9.63
C MET A 375 -7.04 4.94 -8.64
N THR A 376 -6.43 4.97 -7.44
CA THR A 376 -6.70 6.03 -6.46
C THR A 376 -6.30 7.40 -6.98
N TRP A 377 -5.32 7.45 -7.89
CA TRP A 377 -4.87 8.68 -8.50
C TRP A 377 -5.86 9.22 -9.53
N LEU A 378 -6.42 8.32 -10.35
CA LEU A 378 -7.44 8.63 -11.35
C LEU A 378 -8.76 9.05 -10.72
N ILE A 379 -9.20 8.37 -9.66
CA ILE A 379 -10.44 8.69 -8.95
C ILE A 379 -10.35 10.07 -8.27
N ARG A 380 -9.15 10.56 -7.98
CA ARG A 380 -8.95 11.90 -7.43
C ARG A 380 -8.53 12.94 -8.47
N SER A 381 -8.41 12.56 -9.74
CA SER A 381 -8.08 13.51 -10.80
C SER A 381 -9.35 14.24 -11.24
N PRO A 382 -9.46 15.57 -11.07
CA PRO A 382 -10.63 16.33 -11.52
C PRO A 382 -10.89 16.17 -13.03
N GLU A 383 -9.82 16.01 -13.80
CA GLU A 383 -9.86 15.87 -15.26
C GLU A 383 -10.39 14.51 -15.73
N PHE A 384 -10.35 13.48 -14.88
CA PHE A 384 -10.65 12.11 -15.28
C PHE A 384 -11.78 11.45 -14.48
N ILE A 385 -12.04 11.88 -13.24
CA ILE A 385 -13.01 11.22 -12.35
C ILE A 385 -14.41 11.12 -12.95
N SER A 386 -14.87 12.17 -13.66
CA SER A 386 -16.20 12.23 -14.28
C SER A 386 -16.42 11.16 -15.35
N ARG A 387 -15.33 10.59 -15.87
CA ARG A 387 -15.34 9.56 -16.91
C ARG A 387 -15.36 8.14 -16.36
N ILE A 388 -15.10 7.95 -15.06
CA ILE A 388 -15.03 6.62 -14.45
C ILE A 388 -16.46 6.14 -14.17
N GLN A 389 -16.96 5.23 -15.01
CA GLN A 389 -18.28 4.62 -14.83
C GLN A 389 -18.25 3.46 -13.84
N GLN A 390 -17.18 2.66 -13.87
CA GLN A 390 -17.06 1.46 -13.03
C GLN A 390 -15.64 1.28 -12.52
N ILE A 391 -15.55 0.82 -11.26
CA ILE A 391 -14.31 0.47 -10.57
C ILE A 391 -14.35 -1.03 -10.26
N VAL A 392 -13.33 -1.76 -10.72
CA VAL A 392 -13.16 -3.19 -10.43
C VAL A 392 -11.88 -3.39 -9.64
N LEU A 393 -12.02 -3.81 -8.38
CA LEU A 393 -10.90 -4.07 -7.48
C LEU A 393 -10.67 -5.58 -7.36
N LEU A 394 -9.48 -6.04 -7.75
CA LEU A 394 -9.06 -7.43 -7.62
C LEU A 394 -8.02 -7.50 -6.49
N ASP A 395 -8.43 -7.93 -5.30
CA ASP A 395 -7.56 -8.00 -4.12
C ASP A 395 -6.74 -6.71 -3.88
N PRO A 396 -7.39 -5.56 -3.66
CA PRO A 396 -6.74 -4.25 -3.67
C PRO A 396 -5.86 -4.02 -2.43
N VAL A 397 -4.58 -3.73 -2.64
CA VAL A 397 -3.67 -3.41 -1.52
C VAL A 397 -3.99 -2.05 -0.89
N THR A 398 -4.50 -1.08 -1.66
CA THR A 398 -4.74 0.31 -1.22
C THR A 398 -5.70 0.47 -0.04
N ILE A 399 -6.51 -0.55 0.26
CA ILE A 399 -7.43 -0.54 1.40
C ILE A 399 -6.75 -1.01 2.69
N VAL A 400 -5.70 -1.82 2.58
CA VAL A 400 -5.04 -2.53 3.69
C VAL A 400 -3.58 -2.13 3.93
N LEU A 401 -3.00 -1.23 3.12
CA LEU A 401 -1.61 -0.75 3.29
C LEU A 401 -1.28 -0.13 4.67
N HIS A 402 -2.29 0.24 5.44
CA HIS A 402 -2.13 0.79 6.79
C HIS A 402 -2.01 -0.28 7.88
N GLU A 403 -2.25 -1.56 7.54
CA GLU A 403 -2.15 -2.68 8.46
C GLU A 403 -0.69 -3.15 8.55
N PRO A 404 -0.10 -3.23 9.76
CA PRO A 404 1.30 -3.64 9.95
C PRO A 404 1.61 -5.01 9.35
N ASP A 405 0.67 -5.96 9.47
CA ASP A 405 0.80 -7.33 8.98
C ASP A 405 1.14 -7.39 7.48
N VAL A 406 0.65 -6.44 6.69
CA VAL A 406 0.97 -6.38 5.25
C VAL A 406 2.46 -6.14 5.08
N ILE A 407 3.00 -5.14 5.76
CA ILE A 407 4.41 -4.76 5.64
C ILE A 407 5.33 -5.78 6.31
N ASP A 408 4.87 -6.46 7.36
CA ASP A 408 5.58 -7.63 7.88
C ASP A 408 5.67 -8.75 6.85
N ASN A 409 4.56 -9.14 6.23
CA ASN A 409 4.59 -10.23 5.27
C ASN A 409 5.36 -9.91 3.99
N PHE A 410 5.37 -8.63 3.56
CA PHE A 410 6.03 -8.21 2.33
C PHE A 410 7.49 -7.76 2.51
N ILE A 411 7.85 -7.13 3.64
CA ILE A 411 9.14 -6.45 3.82
C ILE A 411 9.93 -7.02 5.00
N TYR A 412 9.34 -7.01 6.20
CA TYR A 412 10.06 -7.32 7.44
C TYR A 412 10.09 -8.81 7.81
N GLY A 413 9.34 -9.63 7.08
CA GLY A 413 9.11 -11.04 7.33
C GLY A 413 10.40 -11.85 7.30
N LYS A 414 11.08 -11.92 8.44
CA LYS A 414 12.10 -12.93 8.72
C LYS A 414 11.38 -14.27 8.83
N ARG A 415 11.44 -15.09 7.78
CA ARG A 415 10.98 -16.49 7.75
C ARG A 415 9.44 -16.69 7.81
N ALA A 416 8.65 -15.97 7.01
CA ALA A 416 7.35 -16.53 6.62
C ALA A 416 7.62 -17.83 5.84
N SER A 417 7.06 -18.94 6.32
CA SER A 417 7.48 -20.32 6.03
C SER A 417 7.94 -20.60 4.59
N ASN A 418 9.02 -21.37 4.46
CA ASN A 418 9.52 -21.97 3.22
C ASN A 418 8.51 -22.93 2.51
N ASN A 419 7.22 -22.89 2.86
CA ASN A 419 6.27 -23.95 2.51
C ASN A 419 5.17 -23.49 1.55
N SER A 420 5.13 -22.23 1.09
CA SER A 420 4.17 -21.80 0.06
C SER A 420 4.86 -21.27 -1.19
N ILE A 421 4.38 -21.70 -2.36
CA ILE A 421 4.81 -21.17 -3.67
C ILE A 421 4.61 -19.65 -3.71
N GLY A 422 3.58 -19.13 -3.02
CA GLY A 422 3.33 -17.70 -2.88
C GLY A 422 4.47 -16.95 -2.18
N SER A 423 5.01 -17.46 -1.07
CA SER A 423 6.13 -16.79 -0.37
C SER A 423 7.41 -16.82 -1.20
N ALA A 424 7.64 -17.91 -1.94
CA ALA A 424 8.76 -18.02 -2.88
C ALA A 424 8.60 -17.07 -4.07
N VAL A 425 7.40 -16.94 -4.64
CA VAL A 425 7.10 -15.99 -5.72
C VAL A 425 7.21 -14.56 -5.22
N ILE A 426 6.70 -14.21 -4.04
CA ILE A 426 6.89 -12.88 -3.42
C ILE A 426 8.39 -12.65 -3.18
N ARG A 427 9.12 -13.62 -2.64
CA ARG A 427 10.59 -13.50 -2.50
C ARG A 427 11.35 -13.49 -3.81
N LEU A 428 10.78 -13.95 -4.94
CA LEU A 428 11.37 -13.97 -6.28
C LEU A 428 11.00 -12.73 -7.11
N ALA A 429 9.79 -12.21 -6.91
CA ALA A 429 9.15 -11.14 -7.67
C ALA A 429 9.12 -9.80 -6.95
N ALA A 430 8.92 -9.86 -5.64
CA ALA A 430 8.87 -8.75 -4.72
C ALA A 430 10.12 -8.70 -3.83
N SER A 431 11.28 -9.20 -4.30
CA SER A 431 12.55 -8.83 -3.66
C SER A 431 12.55 -7.33 -3.57
N SER A 432 12.53 -6.79 -2.35
CA SER A 432 13.63 -5.98 -1.80
C SER A 432 14.44 -5.20 -2.84
N GLU A 433 13.74 -4.56 -3.76
CA GLU A 433 14.13 -3.74 -4.91
C GLU A 433 12.91 -2.86 -5.24
N LEU A 434 11.70 -3.34 -4.89
CA LEU A 434 10.58 -2.50 -4.47
C LEU A 434 10.96 -1.82 -3.15
N PHE A 435 11.48 -0.60 -3.21
CA PHE A 435 10.94 0.64 -2.65
C PHE A 435 11.78 1.81 -3.17
#